data_AF-A0A956FB08-F1
#
_entry.id   AF-A0A956FB08-F1
#
_cell.length_a   1.000
_cell.length_b   1.000
_cell.length_c   1.000
_cell.angle_alpha   90.00
_cell.angle_beta   90.00
_cell.angle_gamma   90.00
#
_symmetry.space_group_name_H-M   'P 1'
#
loop_
_entity.id
_entity.type
_entity.pdbx_description
1 polymer ?
#
loop_
_entity_poly.entity_id
_entity_poly.type
_entity_poly.pdbx_seq_one_letter_code
_entity_poly.pdbx_strand_id
1 'polypeptide(L)'
;MRRVAWVMALGLVVGCTSDDPPGKISPPRDEGVSAEEPVLEEPAAGAPAAAPVDVGGEPLRAGLGSLEALGRAVVDGLDAQDAAALRAVAVDEAEYTRLYPALISHPNMARLGAGLAWTNQAAESLGDMDRAIREHGGKGYVFVALESTRSEARPGLVVHREPRLVVRDAQGTELELPILGTVLEHPRSGTFAVLTYTH
;
A
#
# COMPACT_ATOMS: atom_id res chain seq x y z
N MET A 1 -0.13 50.66 5.93
CA MET A 1 0.42 50.58 4.55
C MET A 1 1.93 50.38 4.64
N ARG A 2 2.43 49.14 4.48
CA ARG A 2 3.87 48.84 4.44
C ARG A 2 4.15 48.05 3.17
N ARG A 3 5.01 48.62 2.30
CA ARG A 3 5.45 48.02 1.05
C ARG A 3 6.66 47.13 1.35
N VAL A 4 6.57 45.84 1.04
CA VAL A 4 7.70 44.90 1.09
C VAL A 4 8.20 44.73 -0.34
N ALA A 5 9.44 45.14 -0.58
CA ALA A 5 10.13 45.00 -1.85
C ALA A 5 10.73 43.59 -1.94
N TRP A 6 10.39 42.86 -3.00
CA TRP A 6 11.00 41.58 -3.34
C TRP A 6 12.12 41.81 -4.36
N VAL A 7 13.32 41.38 -3.98
CA VAL A 7 14.50 41.31 -4.86
C VAL A 7 14.46 39.95 -5.56
N MET A 8 14.30 39.96 -6.89
CA MET A 8 14.51 38.77 -7.71
C MET A 8 16.01 38.58 -7.96
N ALA A 9 16.56 37.46 -7.48
CA ALA A 9 17.88 37.00 -7.88
C ALA A 9 17.72 35.94 -8.98
N LEU A 10 18.09 36.33 -10.20
CA LEU A 10 18.15 35.48 -11.39
C LEU A 10 19.48 34.71 -11.34
N GLY A 11 19.44 33.42 -10.98
CA GLY A 11 20.59 32.53 -11.04
C GLY A 11 20.66 31.80 -12.38
N LEU A 12 21.68 32.11 -13.18
CA LEU A 12 22.06 31.32 -14.36
C LEU A 12 22.47 29.90 -13.94
N VAL A 13 21.88 28.88 -14.55
CA VAL A 13 22.42 27.51 -14.54
C VAL A 13 23.01 27.23 -15.92
N VAL A 14 24.33 27.03 -15.93
CA VAL A 14 25.14 26.63 -17.09
C VAL A 14 24.81 25.18 -17.43
N GLY A 15 24.31 24.95 -18.65
CA GLY A 15 24.07 23.62 -19.19
C GLY A 15 25.36 22.94 -19.65
N CYS A 16 25.58 21.70 -19.20
CA CYS A 16 26.49 20.77 -19.85
C CYS A 16 25.69 20.00 -20.91
N THR A 17 25.86 20.37 -22.18
CA THR A 17 25.35 19.63 -23.34
C THR A 17 26.35 18.53 -23.67
N SER A 18 26.04 17.28 -23.32
CA SER A 18 26.75 16.12 -23.87
C SER A 18 26.15 15.79 -25.22
N ASP A 19 26.91 16.11 -26.26
CA ASP A 19 26.65 15.87 -27.67
C ASP A 19 27.14 14.45 -28.00
N ASP A 20 26.33 13.44 -27.71
CA ASP A 20 26.60 12.06 -28.14
C ASP A 20 25.95 11.82 -29.52
N PRO A 21 26.72 11.38 -30.53
CA PRO A 21 26.18 11.14 -31.86
C PRO A 21 25.20 9.96 -31.86
N PRO A 22 24.13 10.00 -32.67
CA PRO A 22 23.19 8.89 -32.76
C PRO A 22 23.88 7.66 -33.36
N GLY A 23 24.21 6.70 -32.49
CA GLY A 23 24.57 5.36 -32.90
C GLY A 23 23.44 4.77 -33.72
N LYS A 24 23.74 4.38 -34.96
CA LYS A 24 22.81 3.66 -35.85
C LYS A 24 22.50 2.30 -35.23
N ILE A 25 21.46 2.24 -34.41
CA ILE A 25 20.89 0.99 -33.94
C ILE A 25 20.21 0.34 -35.15
N SER A 26 20.86 -0.65 -35.72
CA SER A 26 20.23 -1.53 -36.70
C SER A 26 18.96 -2.12 -36.08
N PRO A 27 17.81 -2.08 -36.76
CA PRO A 27 16.61 -2.71 -36.25
C PRO A 27 16.89 -4.21 -36.03
N PRO A 28 16.46 -4.79 -34.90
CA PRO A 28 16.56 -6.23 -34.69
C PRO A 28 15.84 -6.93 -35.83
N ARG A 29 16.49 -7.96 -36.35
CA ARG A 29 15.97 -8.81 -37.42
C ARG A 29 14.72 -9.50 -36.88
N ASP A 30 13.59 -9.25 -37.55
CA ASP A 30 12.29 -9.83 -37.23
C ASP A 30 12.32 -11.32 -37.62
N GLU A 31 12.90 -12.16 -36.76
CA GLU A 31 12.79 -13.61 -36.89
C GLU A 31 11.40 -13.99 -36.38
N GLY A 32 10.48 -14.17 -37.32
CA GLY A 32 9.10 -14.60 -37.08
C GLY A 32 9.06 -15.93 -36.33
N VAL A 33 9.14 -15.87 -35.01
CA VAL A 33 8.74 -16.94 -34.11
C VAL A 33 7.22 -16.89 -34.08
N SER A 34 6.59 -17.76 -34.85
CA SER A 34 5.18 -18.12 -34.68
C SER A 34 5.02 -18.63 -33.24
N ALA A 35 4.63 -17.73 -32.34
CA ALA A 35 4.25 -18.09 -30.99
C ALA A 35 2.95 -18.88 -31.09
N GLU A 36 3.05 -20.21 -31.01
CA GLU A 36 1.90 -21.04 -30.67
C GLU A 36 1.37 -20.51 -29.34
N GLU A 37 0.22 -19.84 -29.37
CA GLU A 37 -0.47 -19.40 -28.16
C GLU A 37 -0.74 -20.64 -27.30
N PRO A 38 -0.17 -20.73 -26.08
CA PRO A 38 -0.44 -21.85 -25.20
C PRO A 38 -1.93 -21.86 -24.90
N VAL A 39 -2.63 -22.90 -25.36
CA VAL A 39 -4.03 -23.14 -25.04
C VAL A 39 -4.10 -23.35 -23.53
N LEU A 40 -4.51 -22.31 -22.81
CA LEU A 40 -4.78 -22.37 -21.38
C LEU A 40 -6.02 -23.25 -21.19
N GLU A 41 -5.82 -24.52 -20.83
CA GLU A 41 -6.91 -25.41 -20.41
C GLU A 41 -7.72 -24.73 -19.29
N GLU A 42 -9.02 -24.51 -19.54
CA GLU A 42 -9.93 -23.99 -18.54
C GLU A 42 -9.94 -24.92 -17.32
N PRO A 43 -9.63 -24.43 -16.11
CA PRO A 43 -9.59 -25.26 -14.93
C PRO A 43 -10.98 -25.85 -14.67
N ALA A 44 -11.05 -27.18 -14.59
CA ALA A 44 -12.27 -27.92 -14.34
C ALA A 44 -13.02 -27.37 -13.10
N ALA A 45 -14.25 -26.92 -13.32
CA ALA A 45 -15.14 -26.41 -12.29
C ALA A 45 -15.48 -27.54 -11.30
N GLY A 46 -15.07 -27.41 -10.03
CA GLY A 46 -15.54 -28.31 -8.98
C GLY A 46 -14.62 -28.57 -7.79
N ALA A 47 -13.55 -27.80 -7.58
CA ALA A 47 -12.78 -27.94 -6.35
C ALA A 47 -13.68 -27.62 -5.13
N PRO A 48 -13.75 -28.51 -4.11
CA PRO A 48 -14.57 -28.27 -2.93
C PRO A 48 -14.13 -27.00 -2.21
N ALA A 49 -15.09 -26.19 -1.78
CA ALA A 49 -14.82 -25.00 -0.98
C ALA A 49 -14.04 -25.40 0.28
N ALA A 50 -12.89 -24.77 0.50
CA ALA A 50 -12.10 -25.00 1.70
C ALA A 50 -12.93 -24.73 2.96
N ALA A 51 -12.73 -25.54 4.00
CA ALA A 51 -13.39 -25.34 5.28
C ALA A 51 -13.10 -23.91 5.81
N PRO A 52 -14.05 -23.27 6.50
CA PRO A 52 -13.85 -21.94 7.05
C PRO A 52 -12.68 -21.96 8.05
N VAL A 53 -11.71 -21.09 7.83
CA VAL A 53 -10.55 -20.95 8.72
C VAL A 53 -10.94 -20.05 9.89
N ASP A 54 -10.74 -20.52 11.12
CA ASP A 54 -10.83 -19.68 12.31
C ASP A 54 -9.49 -18.95 12.52
N VAL A 55 -9.48 -17.63 12.44
CA VAL A 55 -8.31 -16.79 12.78
C VAL A 55 -8.09 -16.64 14.29
N GLY A 56 -8.97 -17.24 15.10
CA GLY A 56 -8.88 -17.27 16.55
C GLY A 56 -9.52 -16.05 17.20
N GLY A 57 -9.34 -15.93 18.52
CA GLY A 57 -9.81 -14.79 19.31
C GLY A 57 -8.73 -13.74 19.61
N GLU A 58 -7.51 -13.96 19.14
CA GLU A 58 -6.37 -13.10 19.44
C GLU A 58 -6.47 -11.79 18.65
N PRO A 59 -6.31 -10.62 19.30
CA PRO A 59 -6.24 -9.33 18.62
C PRO A 59 -5.12 -9.28 17.58
N LEU A 60 -5.22 -8.34 16.64
CA LEU A 60 -4.08 -8.03 15.77
C LEU A 60 -2.92 -7.49 16.62
N ARG A 61 -1.72 -8.03 16.46
CA ARG A 61 -0.51 -7.65 17.22
C ARG A 61 -0.14 -6.18 16.99
N ALA A 62 -0.27 -5.70 15.74
CA ALA A 62 -0.13 -4.29 15.37
C ALA A 62 -1.45 -3.50 15.49
N GLY A 63 -2.46 -4.09 16.12
CA GLY A 63 -3.83 -3.61 16.12
C GLY A 63 -4.07 -2.38 16.98
N LEU A 64 -4.72 -1.38 16.40
CA LEU A 64 -5.24 -0.21 17.10
C LEU A 64 -6.76 -0.33 17.31
N GLY A 65 -7.29 0.24 18.39
CA GLY A 65 -8.67 0.00 18.85
C GLY A 65 -9.78 0.65 18.02
N SER A 66 -9.46 1.34 16.91
CA SER A 66 -10.42 1.90 15.97
C SER A 66 -9.75 2.31 14.65
N LEU A 67 -10.54 2.47 13.59
CA LEU A 67 -10.09 3.09 12.33
C LEU A 67 -9.58 4.52 12.55
N GLU A 68 -10.21 5.28 13.46
CA GLU A 68 -9.75 6.62 13.80
C GLU A 68 -8.35 6.61 14.44
N ALA A 69 -8.11 5.70 15.39
CA ALA A 69 -6.80 5.55 16.01
C ALA A 69 -5.74 5.13 14.97
N LEU A 70 -6.10 4.24 14.04
CA LEU A 70 -5.22 3.84 12.94
C LEU A 70 -4.89 5.01 12.02
N GLY A 71 -5.91 5.74 11.56
CA GLY A 71 -5.73 6.88 10.68
C GLY A 71 -4.89 7.99 11.31
N ARG A 72 -5.12 8.32 12.59
CA ARG A 72 -4.28 9.26 13.35
C ARG A 72 -2.83 8.80 13.41
N ALA A 73 -2.58 7.54 13.76
CA ALA A 73 -1.21 7.00 13.84
C ALA A 73 -0.49 7.03 12.49
N VAL A 74 -1.20 6.80 11.38
CA VAL A 74 -0.61 6.95 10.03
C VAL A 74 -0.29 8.41 9.73
N VAL A 75 -1.19 9.35 10.02
CA VAL A 75 -0.92 10.80 9.80
C VAL A 75 0.25 11.27 10.66
N ASP A 76 0.30 10.89 11.94
CA ASP A 76 1.38 11.24 12.85
C ASP A 76 2.73 10.67 12.34
N GLY A 77 2.73 9.42 11.88
CA GLY A 77 3.91 8.77 11.30
C GLY A 77 4.40 9.45 10.01
N LEU A 78 3.48 9.89 9.14
CA LEU A 78 3.85 10.67 7.95
C LEU A 78 4.42 12.04 8.34
N ASP A 79 3.75 12.78 9.21
CA ASP A 79 4.18 14.12 9.59
C ASP A 79 5.56 14.10 10.26
N ALA A 80 5.82 13.11 11.11
CA ALA A 80 7.12 12.86 11.73
C ALA A 80 8.17 12.26 10.77
N GLN A 81 7.79 11.89 9.54
CA GLN A 81 8.61 11.15 8.58
C GLN A 81 9.19 9.85 9.19
N ASP A 82 8.42 9.21 10.08
CA ASP A 82 8.86 8.07 10.88
C ASP A 82 8.43 6.74 10.25
N ALA A 83 9.32 6.18 9.43
CA ALA A 83 9.13 4.88 8.82
C ALA A 83 8.96 3.75 9.84
N ALA A 84 9.55 3.86 11.04
CA ALA A 84 9.42 2.83 12.07
C ALA A 84 8.01 2.87 12.70
N ALA A 85 7.47 4.07 12.95
CA ALA A 85 6.10 4.24 13.42
C ALA A 85 5.07 3.72 12.41
N LEU A 86 5.25 4.01 11.12
CA LEU A 86 4.37 3.49 10.06
C LEU A 86 4.46 1.96 9.92
N ARG A 87 5.63 1.36 10.14
CA ARG A 87 5.76 -0.11 10.20
C ARG A 87 5.09 -0.70 11.44
N ALA A 88 5.09 0.01 12.56
CA ALA A 88 4.52 -0.49 13.82
C ALA A 88 2.98 -0.64 13.79
N VAL A 89 2.28 0.06 12.88
CA VAL A 89 0.84 -0.09 12.65
C VAL A 89 0.49 -1.05 11.51
N ALA A 90 1.52 -1.64 10.88
CA ALA A 90 1.37 -2.62 9.82
C ALA A 90 1.50 -4.05 10.36
N VAL A 91 0.81 -4.98 9.73
CA VAL A 91 0.92 -6.42 9.98
C VAL A 91 2.37 -6.87 9.77
N ASP A 92 2.92 -7.66 10.71
CA ASP A 92 4.24 -8.29 10.57
C ASP A 92 4.16 -9.69 9.91
N GLU A 93 5.31 -10.29 9.59
CA GLU A 93 5.36 -11.61 8.93
C GLU A 93 4.67 -12.72 9.72
N ALA A 94 4.86 -12.73 11.04
CA ALA A 94 4.30 -13.75 11.91
C ALA A 94 2.77 -13.65 11.95
N GLU A 95 2.25 -12.42 12.04
CA GLU A 95 0.82 -12.16 11.97
C GLU A 95 0.26 -12.44 10.57
N TYR A 96 0.94 -12.02 9.50
CA TYR A 96 0.53 -12.34 8.14
C TYR A 96 0.42 -13.87 7.96
N THR A 97 1.43 -14.62 8.39
CA THR A 97 1.45 -16.09 8.29
C THR A 97 0.28 -16.72 9.04
N ARG A 98 -0.06 -16.19 10.22
CA ARG A 98 -1.23 -16.62 11.01
C ARG A 98 -2.54 -16.35 10.27
N LEU A 99 -2.68 -15.17 9.67
CA LEU A 99 -3.90 -14.73 8.99
C LEU A 99 -4.02 -15.27 7.55
N TYR A 100 -2.91 -15.75 6.98
CA TYR A 100 -2.79 -16.13 5.58
C TYR A 100 -3.92 -17.04 5.07
N PRO A 101 -4.33 -18.10 5.80
CA PRO A 101 -5.37 -18.99 5.27
C PRO A 101 -6.75 -18.32 5.19
N ALA A 102 -6.99 -17.23 5.93
CA ALA A 102 -8.22 -16.43 5.83
C ALA A 102 -8.13 -15.30 4.78
N LEU A 103 -6.91 -14.84 4.46
CA LEU A 103 -6.66 -13.79 3.47
C LEU A 103 -6.68 -14.31 2.03
N ILE A 104 -6.31 -15.58 1.82
CA ILE A 104 -6.17 -16.15 0.49
C ILE A 104 -7.45 -16.82 0.03
N SER A 105 -8.01 -16.33 -1.07
CA SER A 105 -9.18 -16.92 -1.73
C SER A 105 -8.84 -17.68 -3.01
N HIS A 106 -7.66 -17.44 -3.60
CA HIS A 106 -7.28 -18.04 -4.89
C HIS A 106 -6.41 -19.30 -4.71
N PRO A 107 -6.73 -20.44 -5.37
CA PRO A 107 -5.98 -21.69 -5.22
C PRO A 107 -4.49 -21.58 -5.58
N ASN A 108 -4.14 -20.80 -6.60
CA ASN A 108 -2.74 -20.59 -6.97
C ASN A 108 -1.96 -19.85 -5.88
N MET A 109 -2.61 -18.92 -5.17
CA MET A 109 -1.96 -18.22 -4.08
C MET A 109 -1.70 -19.19 -2.92
N ALA A 110 -2.64 -20.07 -2.59
CA ALA A 110 -2.45 -21.08 -1.54
C ALA A 110 -1.25 -22.00 -1.81
N ARG A 111 -0.92 -22.27 -3.09
CA ARG A 111 0.27 -23.05 -3.49
C ARG A 111 1.59 -22.31 -3.30
N LEU A 112 1.60 -20.98 -3.37
CA LEU A 112 2.82 -20.17 -3.14
C LEU A 112 3.29 -20.26 -1.68
N GLY A 113 2.34 -20.40 -0.76
CA GLY A 113 2.59 -20.42 0.68
C GLY A 113 2.77 -19.02 1.28
N ALA A 114 2.61 -18.93 2.60
CA ALA A 114 2.57 -17.66 3.32
C ALA A 114 3.87 -16.85 3.20
N GLY A 115 5.04 -17.49 3.35
CA GLY A 115 6.32 -16.79 3.36
C GLY A 115 6.66 -16.11 2.04
N LEU A 116 6.44 -16.78 0.90
CA LEU A 116 6.68 -16.17 -0.41
C LEU A 116 5.67 -15.07 -0.72
N ALA A 117 4.39 -15.29 -0.40
CA ALA A 117 3.36 -14.26 -0.56
C ALA A 117 3.66 -13.02 0.29
N TRP A 118 4.07 -13.21 1.55
CA TRP A 118 4.52 -12.15 2.43
C TRP A 118 5.72 -11.40 1.86
N THR A 119 6.76 -12.11 1.42
CA THR A 119 8.01 -11.50 0.94
C THR A 119 7.76 -10.55 -0.23
N ASN A 120 6.93 -10.99 -1.20
CA ASN A 120 6.57 -10.18 -2.36
C ASN A 120 5.75 -8.94 -1.95
N GLN A 121 4.71 -9.15 -1.15
CA GLN A 121 3.81 -8.09 -0.72
C GLN A 121 4.50 -7.06 0.18
N ALA A 122 5.33 -7.52 1.12
CA ALA A 122 6.03 -6.65 2.07
C ALA A 122 7.07 -5.77 1.36
N ALA A 123 7.79 -6.30 0.37
CA ALA A 123 8.75 -5.49 -0.40
C ALA A 123 8.07 -4.36 -1.17
N GLU A 124 6.96 -4.65 -1.86
CA GLU A 124 6.16 -3.66 -2.57
C GLU A 124 5.57 -2.62 -1.60
N SER A 125 4.90 -3.10 -0.55
CA SER A 125 4.29 -2.22 0.46
C SER A 125 5.31 -1.33 1.17
N LEU A 126 6.54 -1.79 1.41
CA LEU A 126 7.60 -0.96 2.00
C LEU A 126 8.07 0.12 1.02
N GLY A 127 8.21 -0.20 -0.26
CA GLY A 127 8.56 0.77 -1.30
C GLY A 127 7.51 1.88 -1.44
N ASP A 128 6.23 1.52 -1.36
CA ASP A 128 5.12 2.47 -1.41
C ASP A 128 5.01 3.30 -0.14
N MET A 129 5.22 2.70 1.04
CA MET A 129 5.33 3.44 2.29
C MET A 129 6.45 4.50 2.24
N ASP A 130 7.64 4.12 1.79
CA ASP A 130 8.76 5.05 1.66
C ASP A 130 8.45 6.18 0.66
N ARG A 131 7.67 5.89 -0.39
CA ARG A 131 7.21 6.91 -1.34
C ARG A 131 6.18 7.84 -0.71
N ALA A 132 5.22 7.31 0.02
CA ALA A 132 4.25 8.11 0.76
C ALA A 132 4.94 9.06 1.74
N ILE A 133 5.97 8.62 2.47
CA ILE A 133 6.76 9.50 3.37
C ILE A 133 7.44 10.61 2.58
N ARG A 134 8.06 10.31 1.42
CA ARG A 134 8.72 11.35 0.60
C ARG A 134 7.73 12.40 0.08
N GLU A 135 6.53 11.97 -0.30
CA GLU A 135 5.55 12.85 -0.94
C GLU A 135 4.65 13.59 0.03
N HIS A 136 4.35 13.01 1.19
CA HIS A 136 3.38 13.51 2.15
C HIS A 136 3.98 13.87 3.50
N GLY A 137 5.21 13.47 3.78
CA GLY A 137 5.82 13.67 5.08
C GLY A 137 6.15 15.13 5.40
N GLY A 138 6.00 15.50 6.67
CA GLY A 138 6.27 16.85 7.19
C GLY A 138 5.36 17.96 6.65
N LYS A 139 4.19 17.62 6.08
CA LYS A 139 3.26 18.60 5.51
C LYS A 139 2.32 19.26 6.52
N GLY A 140 2.38 18.89 7.80
CA GLY A 140 1.52 19.42 8.85
C GLY A 140 0.06 19.00 8.68
N TYR A 141 -0.16 17.78 8.18
CA TYR A 141 -1.52 17.27 7.98
C TYR A 141 -2.22 17.00 9.31
N VAL A 142 -3.51 17.31 9.35
CA VAL A 142 -4.40 16.99 10.46
C VAL A 142 -5.33 15.87 10.02
N PHE A 143 -5.38 14.77 10.77
CA PHE A 143 -6.31 13.69 10.51
C PHE A 143 -7.77 14.17 10.56
N VAL A 144 -8.58 13.80 9.57
CA VAL A 144 -10.04 14.05 9.54
C VAL A 144 -10.80 12.73 9.62
N ALA A 145 -10.54 11.80 8.71
CA ALA A 145 -11.24 10.52 8.65
C ALA A 145 -10.40 9.43 7.96
N LEU A 146 -10.76 8.17 8.22
CA LEU A 146 -10.28 7.01 7.45
C LEU A 146 -11.51 6.25 6.97
N GLU A 147 -11.74 6.31 5.67
CA GLU A 147 -12.95 5.76 5.04
C GLU A 147 -12.59 4.57 4.16
N SER A 148 -13.46 3.58 4.04
CA SER A 148 -13.29 2.50 3.06
C SER A 148 -14.50 2.44 2.16
N THR A 149 -14.25 2.38 0.85
CA THR A 149 -15.30 2.26 -0.18
C THR A 149 -15.83 0.82 -0.30
N ARG A 150 -14.99 -0.16 0.05
CA ARG A 150 -15.29 -1.58 -0.11
C ARG A 150 -14.72 -2.40 1.05
N SER A 151 -15.58 -3.17 1.70
CA SER A 151 -15.17 -4.14 2.71
C SER A 151 -15.58 -5.54 2.30
N GLU A 152 -14.75 -6.52 2.61
CA GLU A 152 -15.02 -7.94 2.39
C GLU A 152 -14.97 -8.69 3.72
N ALA A 153 -16.09 -9.30 4.10
CA ALA A 153 -16.13 -10.17 5.27
C ALA A 153 -15.46 -11.52 4.93
N ARG A 154 -14.53 -11.93 5.78
CA ARG A 154 -13.88 -13.24 5.79
C ARG A 154 -14.17 -13.92 7.13
N PRO A 155 -14.03 -15.25 7.24
CA PRO A 155 -14.08 -15.92 8.54
C PRO A 155 -13.12 -15.24 9.54
N GLY A 156 -13.71 -14.57 10.54
CA GLY A 156 -13.02 -13.84 11.61
C GLY A 156 -12.26 -12.55 11.23
N LEU A 157 -12.34 -12.07 9.98
CA LEU A 157 -11.71 -10.81 9.56
C LEU A 157 -12.66 -9.98 8.69
N VAL A 158 -12.47 -8.66 8.70
CA VAL A 158 -13.00 -7.78 7.65
C VAL A 158 -11.82 -7.13 6.93
N VAL A 159 -11.81 -7.26 5.61
CA VAL A 159 -10.76 -6.70 4.74
C VAL A 159 -11.29 -5.43 4.09
N HIS A 160 -10.80 -4.29 4.53
CA HIS A 160 -11.11 -2.96 3.98
C HIS A 160 -10.18 -2.68 2.80
N ARG A 161 -10.74 -2.54 1.60
CA ARG A 161 -10.03 -2.30 0.35
C ARG A 161 -10.10 -0.83 -0.01
N GLU A 162 -9.04 -0.34 -0.64
CA GLU A 162 -8.92 1.04 -1.12
C GLU A 162 -9.33 2.08 -0.05
N PRO A 163 -8.85 1.96 1.20
CA PRO A 163 -9.17 2.94 2.21
C PRO A 163 -8.58 4.31 1.86
N ARG A 164 -9.38 5.36 2.08
CA ARG A 164 -9.05 6.76 1.83
C ARG A 164 -8.77 7.45 3.14
N LEU A 165 -7.54 7.95 3.28
CA LEU A 165 -7.14 8.76 4.42
C LEU A 165 -7.49 10.22 4.13
N VAL A 166 -8.51 10.75 4.80
CA VAL A 166 -8.92 12.14 4.67
C VAL A 166 -8.14 12.97 5.69
N VAL A 167 -7.43 13.99 5.21
CA VAL A 167 -6.64 14.90 6.01
C VAL A 167 -7.02 16.35 5.72
N ARG A 168 -6.63 17.26 6.61
CA ARG A 168 -6.69 18.70 6.39
C ARG A 168 -5.27 19.26 6.35
N ASP A 169 -4.96 20.07 5.35
CA ASP A 169 -3.67 20.75 5.23
C ASP A 169 -3.57 22.01 6.12
N ALA A 170 -2.41 22.67 6.09
CA ALA A 170 -2.15 23.89 6.85
C ALA A 170 -3.04 25.09 6.44
N GLN A 171 -3.63 25.06 5.24
CA GLN A 171 -4.56 26.06 4.74
C GLN A 171 -6.01 25.75 5.13
N GLY A 172 -6.26 24.58 5.73
CA GLY A 172 -7.59 24.12 6.09
C GLY A 172 -8.31 23.35 4.97
N THR A 173 -7.64 23.06 3.87
CA THR A 173 -8.21 22.30 2.73
C THR A 173 -8.23 20.82 3.07
N GLU A 174 -9.37 20.16 2.84
CA GLU A 174 -9.47 18.71 2.96
C GLU A 174 -8.92 18.02 1.71
N LEU A 175 -8.09 17.01 1.93
CA LEU A 175 -7.41 16.22 0.91
C LEU A 175 -7.63 14.74 1.19
N GLU A 176 -7.82 13.96 0.13
CA GLU A 176 -7.80 12.50 0.22
C GLU A 176 -6.42 11.98 -0.16
N LEU A 177 -5.83 11.15 0.71
CA LEU A 177 -4.54 10.50 0.48
C LEU A 177 -4.78 9.00 0.19
N PRO A 178 -4.62 8.54 -1.06
CA PRO A 178 -4.81 7.13 -1.43
C PRO A 178 -3.55 6.30 -1.12
N ILE A 179 -3.02 6.40 0.10
CA ILE A 179 -1.72 5.80 0.47
C ILE A 179 -1.84 4.41 1.14
N LEU A 180 -3.07 3.99 1.44
CA LEU A 180 -3.36 2.73 2.11
C LEU A 180 -4.03 1.79 1.11
N GLY A 181 -3.44 0.62 0.88
CA GLY A 181 -3.97 -0.36 -0.07
C GLY A 181 -5.01 -1.27 0.58
N THR A 182 -4.72 -1.81 1.77
CA THR A 182 -5.63 -2.68 2.51
C THR A 182 -5.48 -2.49 4.01
N VAL A 183 -6.60 -2.41 4.72
CA VAL A 183 -6.67 -2.41 6.19
C VAL A 183 -7.43 -3.65 6.64
N LEU A 184 -6.92 -4.31 7.69
CA LEU A 184 -7.58 -5.42 8.34
C LEU A 184 -8.29 -4.96 9.58
N GLU A 185 -9.50 -5.47 9.78
CA GLU A 185 -10.23 -5.40 11.04
C GLU A 185 -10.41 -6.83 11.57
N HIS A 186 -10.17 -7.00 12.86
CA HIS A 186 -10.52 -8.20 13.60
C HIS A 186 -11.76 -7.89 14.46
N PRO A 187 -12.99 -8.21 14.01
CA PRO A 187 -14.22 -7.72 14.63
C PRO A 187 -14.39 -8.15 16.09
N ARG A 188 -13.83 -9.32 16.45
CA ARG A 188 -13.95 -9.86 17.80
C ARG A 188 -13.17 -9.06 18.84
N SER A 189 -12.00 -8.52 18.49
CA SER A 189 -11.22 -7.65 19.38
C SER A 189 -11.42 -6.17 19.10
N GLY A 190 -12.05 -5.80 17.98
CA GLY A 190 -12.20 -4.41 17.55
C GLY A 190 -10.86 -3.74 17.19
N THR A 191 -9.87 -4.53 16.72
CA THR A 191 -8.56 -4.00 16.36
C THR A 191 -8.36 -3.88 14.86
N PHE A 192 -7.63 -2.85 14.44
CA PHE A 192 -7.37 -2.49 13.06
C PHE A 192 -5.86 -2.38 12.78
N ALA A 193 -5.38 -2.87 11.64
CA ALA A 193 -3.99 -2.74 11.23
C ALA A 193 -3.86 -2.57 9.71
N VAL A 194 -2.79 -1.92 9.25
CA VAL A 194 -2.46 -1.82 7.82
C VAL A 194 -1.91 -3.16 7.33
N LEU A 195 -2.43 -3.68 6.22
CA LEU A 195 -1.83 -4.83 5.53
C LEU A 195 -0.90 -4.40 4.40
N THR A 196 -1.30 -3.39 3.64
CA THR A 196 -0.48 -2.82 2.57
C THR A 196 -0.64 -1.30 2.49
N TYR A 197 0.48 -0.64 2.19
CA TYR A 197 0.52 0.70 1.63
C TYR A 197 0.40 0.63 0.10
N THR A 198 0.02 1.74 -0.53
CA THR A 198 -0.01 1.88 -1.98
C THR A 198 0.31 3.31 -2.37
N HIS A 199 0.70 3.56 -3.62
CA HIS A 199 0.95 4.90 -4.15
C HIS A 199 0.74 4.99 -5.65
#